data_AF-X1RXS3-F1
#
_entry.id   AF-X1RXS3-F1
#
_cell.length_a   1.000
_cell.length_b   1.000
_cell.length_c   1.000
_cell.angle_alpha   90.00
_cell.angle_beta   90.00
_cell.angle_gamma   90.00
#
_symmetry.space_group_name_H-M   'P 1'
#
loop_
_entity.id
_entity.type
_entity.pdbx_description
1 polymer ?
#
loop_
_entity_poly.entity_id
_entity_poly.type
_entity_poly.pdbx_seq_one_letter_code
_entity_poly.pdbx_strand_id
1 'polypeptide(L)'
;MILITPILLGLTISALSGVGKAIRDTALSLGASDSQAIVVILKEARYAVVAAIIMGFGRAVSELGIALMVGGNIRGFTRVLTAAIALETQKGELELAIALGIILLSLAFIVNLVLNRIQQR
;
A
#
# COMPACT_ATOMS: atom_id res chain seq x y z
N MET A 1 -8.04 1.87 9.80
CA MET A 1 -7.27 3.00 9.23
C MET A 1 -6.22 3.54 10.19
N ILE A 2 -6.55 3.81 11.47
CA ILE A 2 -5.59 4.30 12.48
C ILE A 2 -4.31 3.45 12.59
N LEU A 3 -4.40 2.12 12.40
CA LEU A 3 -3.25 1.20 12.48
C LEU A 3 -2.26 1.32 11.30
N ILE A 4 -2.75 1.69 10.11
CA ILE A 4 -1.95 1.75 8.89
C ILE A 4 -1.32 3.15 8.74
N THR A 5 -1.93 4.19 9.31
CA THR A 5 -1.46 5.58 9.28
C THR A 5 0.02 5.75 9.69
N PRO A 6 0.52 5.26 10.84
CA PRO A 6 1.91 5.47 11.23
C PRO A 6 2.90 4.77 10.28
N ILE A 7 2.51 3.62 9.72
CA ILE A 7 3.33 2.89 8.74
C ILE A 7 3.40 3.68 7.43
N LEU A 8 2.25 4.12 6.91
CA LEU A 8 2.20 4.97 5.72
C LEU A 8 3.00 6.26 5.89
N LEU A 9 2.87 6.92 7.05
CA LEU A 9 3.63 8.14 7.37
C LEU A 9 5.13 7.86 7.40
N GLY A 10 5.57 6.82 8.12
CA GLY A 10 6.99 6.47 8.22
C GLY A 10 7.60 6.13 6.85
N LEU A 11 6.86 5.40 6.01
CA LEU A 11 7.30 5.06 4.66
C LEU A 11 7.33 6.27 3.73
N THR A 12 6.34 7.15 3.83
CA THR A 12 6.32 8.41 3.07
C THR A 12 7.49 9.29 3.48
N ILE A 13 7.76 9.43 4.78
CA ILE A 13 8.91 10.18 5.30
C ILE A 13 10.23 9.57 4.82
N SER A 14 10.38 8.25 4.89
CA SER A 14 11.60 7.56 4.42
C SER A 14 11.81 7.72 2.91
N ALA A 15 10.73 7.77 2.12
CA ALA A 15 10.82 7.91 0.68
C ALA A 15 11.11 9.37 0.28
N LEU A 16 10.62 10.35 1.04
CA LEU A 16 10.92 11.77 0.83
C LEU A 16 12.28 12.21 1.41
N SER A 17 12.76 11.59 2.49
CA SER A 17 13.96 12.06 3.19
C SER A 17 15.25 11.91 2.38
N GLY A 18 15.35 10.87 1.55
CA GLY A 18 16.49 10.64 0.66
C GLY A 18 16.51 11.56 -0.58
N VAL A 19 15.32 11.83 -1.14
CA VAL A 19 15.16 12.57 -2.41
C VAL A 19 15.04 14.09 -2.17
N GLY A 20 14.33 14.49 -1.12
CA GLY A 20 13.97 15.88 -0.88
C GLY A 20 15.14 16.79 -0.53
N LYS A 21 16.16 16.31 0.19
CA LYS A 21 17.29 17.14 0.63
C LYS A 21 18.19 17.55 -0.53
N ALA A 22 18.65 16.58 -1.32
CA ALA A 22 19.53 16.84 -2.47
C ALA A 22 18.86 17.72 -3.53
N ILE A 23 17.57 17.49 -3.79
CA ILE A 23 16.80 18.26 -4.79
C ILE A 23 16.52 19.67 -4.30
N ARG A 24 16.18 19.85 -3.02
CA ARG A 24 15.97 21.16 -2.43
C ARG A 24 17.22 22.03 -2.50
N ASP A 25 18.36 21.48 -2.09
CA ASP A 25 19.63 22.22 -2.06
C ASP A 25 20.08 22.58 -3.47
N THR A 26 19.86 21.70 -4.46
CA THR A 26 20.12 21.96 -5.88
C THR A 26 19.20 23.05 -6.44
N ALA A 27 17.90 22.99 -6.15
CA ALA A 27 16.92 23.96 -6.64
C ALA A 27 17.17 25.37 -6.08
N LEU A 28 17.51 25.47 -4.80
CA LEU A 28 17.86 26.74 -4.16
C LEU A 28 19.17 27.31 -4.71
N SER A 29 20.17 26.44 -4.97
CA SER A 29 21.45 26.86 -5.58
C SER A 29 21.29 27.41 -7.00
N LEU A 30 20.24 26.98 -7.72
CA LEU A 30 19.87 27.48 -9.05
C LEU A 30 18.97 28.73 -9.01
N GLY A 31 18.68 29.27 -7.82
CA GLY A 31 17.89 30.50 -7.65
C GLY A 31 16.37 30.28 -7.61
N ALA A 32 15.89 29.05 -7.42
CA ALA A 32 14.46 28.78 -7.28
C ALA A 32 13.90 29.30 -5.94
N SER A 33 12.66 29.79 -5.95
CA SER A 33 11.91 30.13 -4.74
C SER A 33 11.43 28.88 -3.99
N ASP A 34 11.15 28.98 -2.68
CA ASP A 34 10.72 27.84 -1.86
C ASP A 34 9.47 27.13 -2.41
N SER A 35 8.54 27.87 -3.03
CA SER A 35 7.35 27.29 -3.68
C SER A 35 7.70 26.49 -4.94
N GLN A 36 8.68 26.94 -5.73
CA GLN A 36 9.18 26.21 -6.90
C GLN A 36 9.94 24.95 -6.47
N ALA A 37 10.75 25.03 -5.41
CA ALA A 37 11.44 23.88 -4.85
C ALA A 37 10.46 22.78 -4.38
N ILE A 38 9.36 23.16 -3.73
CA ILE A 38 8.31 22.20 -3.31
C ILE A 38 7.68 21.49 -4.51
N VAL A 39 7.38 22.20 -5.60
CA VAL A 39 6.80 21.60 -6.81
C VAL A 39 7.77 20.63 -7.48
N VAL A 40 9.07 20.95 -7.52
CA VAL A 40 10.11 20.07 -8.07
C VAL A 40 10.26 18.82 -7.20
N ILE A 41 10.31 18.98 -5.88
CA ILE A 41 10.35 17.85 -4.93
C ILE A 41 9.14 16.95 -5.10
N LEU A 42 7.92 17.50 -5.25
CA LEU A 42 6.71 16.71 -5.48
C LEU A 42 6.74 15.92 -6.80
N LYS A 43 7.27 16.52 -7.87
CA LYS A 43 7.43 15.84 -9.17
C LYS A 43 8.43 14.69 -9.09
N GLU A 44 9.55 14.89 -8.42
CA GLU A 44 10.60 13.88 -8.26
C GLU A 44 10.21 12.81 -7.25
N ALA A 45 9.44 13.18 -6.22
CA ALA A 45 8.88 12.26 -5.24
C ALA A 45 7.72 11.41 -5.79
N ARG A 46 7.34 11.51 -7.07
CA ARG A 46 6.29 10.65 -7.67
C ARG A 46 6.59 9.17 -7.48
N TYR A 47 7.86 8.77 -7.61
CA TYR A 47 8.30 7.39 -7.40
C TYR A 47 8.24 6.97 -5.92
N ALA A 48 8.55 7.92 -5.02
CA ALA A 48 8.41 7.75 -3.58
C ALA A 48 6.95 7.57 -3.15
N VAL A 49 6.02 8.33 -3.75
CA VAL A 49 4.58 8.19 -3.52
C VAL A 49 4.06 6.84 -4.01
N VAL A 50 4.47 6.39 -5.20
CA VAL A 50 4.10 5.05 -5.70
C VAL A 50 4.62 3.94 -4.79
N ALA A 51 5.87 4.05 -4.31
CA ALA A 51 6.43 3.10 -3.34
C ALA A 51 5.63 3.06 -2.03
N ALA A 52 5.24 4.22 -1.49
CA ALA A 52 4.40 4.31 -0.30
C ALA A 52 3.02 3.67 -0.52
N ILE A 53 2.41 3.83 -1.70
CA ILE A 53 1.13 3.20 -2.06
C ILE A 53 1.27 1.67 -2.12
N ILE A 54 2.33 1.15 -2.74
CA ILE A 54 2.59 -0.31 -2.82
C ILE A 54 2.70 -0.91 -1.42
N MET A 55 3.50 -0.29 -0.55
CA MET A 55 3.68 -0.77 0.81
C MET A 55 2.41 -0.62 1.65
N GLY A 56 1.66 0.46 1.48
CA GLY A 56 0.35 0.67 2.11
C GLY A 56 -0.66 -0.41 1.70
N PHE A 57 -0.71 -0.73 0.40
CA PHE A 57 -1.56 -1.80 -0.12
C PHE A 57 -1.19 -3.16 0.48
N GLY A 58 0.11 -3.52 0.51
CA GLY A 58 0.57 -4.75 1.14
C GLY A 58 0.15 -4.82 2.61
N ARG A 59 0.34 -3.74 3.37
CA ARG A 59 -0.03 -3.71 4.79
C ARG A 59 -1.54 -3.83 5.01
N ALA A 60 -2.35 -3.18 4.17
CA ALA A 60 -3.80 -3.22 4.24
C ALA A 60 -4.37 -4.60 3.92
N VAL A 61 -3.83 -5.28 2.91
CA VAL A 61 -4.23 -6.65 2.52
C VAL A 61 -3.87 -7.66 3.62
N SER A 62 -2.73 -7.48 4.30
CA SER A 62 -2.32 -8.36 5.41
C SER A 62 -3.10 -8.15 6.71
N GLU A 63 -3.97 -7.15 6.82
CA GLU A 63 -4.71 -6.83 8.04
C GLU A 63 -5.97 -7.69 8.22
N LEU A 64 -5.78 -9.00 8.37
CA LEU A 64 -6.87 -9.97 8.58
C LEU A 64 -7.65 -9.71 9.88
N GLY A 65 -6.95 -9.35 10.97
CA GLY A 65 -7.55 -9.27 12.31
C GLY A 65 -8.63 -8.20 12.45
N ILE A 66 -8.40 -7.01 11.87
CA ILE A 66 -9.40 -5.93 11.89
C ILE A 66 -10.63 -6.30 11.07
N ALA A 67 -10.43 -6.96 9.92
CA ALA A 67 -11.55 -7.33 9.07
C ALA A 67 -12.47 -8.38 9.72
N LEU A 68 -11.91 -9.29 10.52
CA LEU A 68 -12.68 -10.23 11.33
C LEU A 68 -13.37 -9.55 12.52
N MET A 69 -12.69 -8.61 13.20
CA MET A 69 -13.21 -7.94 14.40
C MET A 69 -14.26 -6.86 14.12
N VAL A 70 -14.12 -6.08 13.04
CA VAL A 70 -14.93 -4.88 12.77
C VAL A 70 -15.80 -5.02 11.51
N GLY A 71 -15.36 -5.82 10.53
CA GLY A 71 -16.00 -5.89 9.21
C GLY A 71 -17.41 -6.47 9.21
N GLY A 72 -17.84 -7.16 10.27
CA GLY A 72 -19.08 -7.92 10.25
C GLY A 72 -18.97 -9.08 9.26
N ASN A 73 -19.13 -10.31 9.74
CA ASN A 73 -18.99 -11.50 8.90
C ASN A 73 -20.26 -11.78 8.07
N ILE A 74 -20.78 -10.78 7.34
CA ILE A 74 -22.01 -10.92 6.56
C ILE A 74 -21.65 -11.39 5.15
N ARG A 75 -22.09 -12.61 4.82
CA ARG A 75 -21.87 -13.24 3.51
C ARG A 75 -22.39 -12.32 2.40
N GLY A 76 -21.52 -11.91 1.48
CA GLY A 76 -21.90 -11.15 0.28
C GLY A 76 -21.95 -9.62 0.44
N PHE A 77 -21.82 -9.07 1.64
CA PHE A 77 -21.86 -7.62 1.87
C PHE A 77 -20.54 -7.07 2.37
N THR A 78 -20.07 -7.57 3.51
CA THR A 78 -18.93 -7.00 4.22
C THR A 78 -17.79 -8.00 4.46
N ARG A 79 -18.00 -9.26 4.03
CA ARG A 79 -17.01 -10.32 4.16
C ARG A 79 -15.87 -10.16 3.17
N VAL A 80 -14.71 -9.74 3.66
CA VAL A 80 -13.47 -9.68 2.87
C VAL A 80 -12.92 -11.09 2.57
N LEU A 81 -12.16 -11.21 1.48
CA LEU A 81 -11.55 -12.46 1.01
C LEU A 81 -10.69 -13.14 2.10
N THR A 82 -9.87 -12.38 2.82
CA THR A 82 -9.01 -12.89 3.89
C THR A 82 -9.82 -13.50 5.04
N ALA A 83 -10.93 -12.87 5.42
CA ALA A 83 -11.86 -13.38 6.42
C ALA A 83 -12.60 -14.63 5.93
N ALA A 84 -13.00 -14.67 4.65
CA ALA A 84 -13.61 -15.86 4.06
C ALA A 84 -12.66 -17.06 4.12
N ILE A 85 -11.38 -16.90 3.76
CA ILE A 85 -10.36 -17.95 3.86
C ILE A 85 -10.28 -18.45 5.31
N ALA A 86 -10.12 -17.56 6.29
CA ALA A 86 -10.02 -17.93 7.70
C ALA A 86 -11.25 -18.68 8.23
N LEU A 87 -12.44 -18.37 7.72
CA LEU A 87 -13.68 -19.05 8.12
C LEU A 87 -13.84 -20.42 7.48
N GLU A 88 -13.58 -20.55 6.18
CA GLU A 88 -13.68 -21.85 5.52
C GLU A 88 -12.59 -22.81 6.06
N THR A 89 -11.38 -22.31 6.41
CA THR A 89 -10.37 -23.08 7.16
C THR A 89 -10.89 -23.55 8.52
N GLN A 90 -11.55 -22.68 9.30
CA GLN A 90 -12.10 -23.05 10.61
C GLN A 90 -13.26 -24.05 10.53
N LYS A 91 -13.98 -24.10 9.41
CA LYS A 91 -15.04 -25.09 9.16
C LYS A 91 -14.50 -26.44 8.68
N GLY A 92 -13.21 -26.55 8.38
CA GLY A 92 -12.60 -27.75 7.79
C GLY A 92 -12.72 -27.85 6.27
N GLU A 93 -13.29 -26.84 5.60
CA GLU A 93 -13.45 -26.74 4.15
C GLU A 93 -12.16 -26.21 3.49
N LEU A 94 -11.08 -27.01 3.57
CA LEU A 94 -9.75 -26.62 3.12
C LEU A 94 -9.68 -26.40 1.60
N GLU A 95 -10.46 -27.15 0.81
CA GLU A 95 -10.49 -26.99 -0.66
C GLU A 95 -10.94 -25.58 -1.04
N LEU A 96 -12.03 -25.10 -0.45
CA LEU A 96 -12.54 -23.74 -0.67
C LEU A 96 -11.58 -22.69 -0.12
N ALA A 97 -10.99 -22.92 1.05
CA ALA A 97 -10.02 -21.99 1.63
C ALA A 97 -8.78 -21.82 0.74
N ILE A 98 -8.24 -22.92 0.19
CA ILE A 98 -7.10 -22.90 -0.72
C ILE A 98 -7.47 -22.22 -2.04
N ALA A 99 -8.63 -22.52 -2.61
CA ALA A 99 -9.10 -21.88 -3.85
C ALA A 99 -9.21 -20.35 -3.70
N LEU A 100 -9.80 -19.87 -2.59
CA LEU A 100 -9.89 -18.45 -2.27
C LEU A 100 -8.51 -17.83 -2.01
N GLY A 101 -7.60 -18.58 -1.38
CA GLY A 101 -6.22 -18.18 -1.15
C GLY A 101 -5.46 -17.95 -2.45
N ILE A 102 -5.59 -18.86 -3.43
CA ILE A 102 -4.99 -18.72 -4.76
C ILE A 102 -5.53 -17.47 -5.46
N ILE A 103 -6.85 -17.25 -5.45
CA ILE A 103 -7.47 -16.06 -6.05
C ILE A 103 -6.91 -14.77 -5.44
N LEU A 104 -6.82 -14.72 -4.10
CA LEU A 104 -6.29 -13.57 -3.39
C LEU A 104 -4.81 -13.31 -3.75
N LEU A 105 -3.99 -14.37 -3.78
CA LEU A 105 -2.58 -14.28 -4.16
C LEU A 105 -2.41 -13.80 -5.59
N SER A 106 -3.18 -14.33 -6.54
CA SER A 106 -3.16 -13.89 -7.94
C SER A 106 -3.55 -12.40 -8.06
N LEU A 107 -4.60 -11.96 -7.37
CA LEU A 107 -5.00 -10.54 -7.36
C LEU A 107 -3.92 -9.64 -6.76
N ALA A 108 -3.37 -10.02 -5.60
CA ALA A 108 -2.29 -9.27 -4.96
C ALA A 108 -1.05 -9.19 -5.85
N PHE A 109 -0.72 -10.28 -6.55
CA PHE A 109 0.38 -10.32 -7.50
C PHE A 109 0.14 -9.39 -8.69
N ILE A 110 -1.05 -9.44 -9.32
CA ILE A 110 -1.41 -8.55 -10.44
C ILE A 110 -1.32 -7.08 -10.03
N VAL A 111 -1.90 -6.71 -8.88
CA VAL A 111 -1.85 -5.34 -8.38
C VAL A 111 -0.40 -4.90 -8.14
N ASN A 112 0.40 -5.72 -7.48
CA ASN A 112 1.82 -5.42 -7.27
C ASN A 112 2.58 -5.29 -8.60
N LEU A 113 2.32 -6.16 -9.58
CA LEU A 113 2.94 -6.10 -10.90
C LEU A 113 2.61 -4.80 -11.64
N VAL A 114 1.33 -4.39 -11.63
CA VAL A 114 0.88 -3.14 -12.25
C VAL A 114 1.54 -1.95 -11.58
N LEU A 115 1.53 -1.90 -10.25
CA LEU A 115 2.14 -0.79 -9.50
C LEU A 115 3.67 -0.74 -9.72
N ASN A 116 4.34 -1.88 -9.74
CA ASN A 116 5.78 -1.96 -10.01
C ASN A 116 6.12 -1.54 -11.45
N ARG A 117 5.32 -1.96 -12.44
CA ARG A 117 5.45 -1.52 -13.85
C ARG A 117 5.27 0.00 -14.00
N ILE A 118 4.39 0.61 -13.22
CA ILE A 118 4.21 2.08 -13.19
C ILE A 118 5.42 2.75 -12.52
N GLN A 119 6.01 2.15 -11.48
CA GLN A 119 7.21 2.68 -10.82
C GLN A 119 8.46 2.65 -11.72
N GLN A 120 8.58 1.66 -12.61
CA GLN A 120 9.74 1.56 -13.53
C GLN A 120 9.65 2.50 -14.74
N ARG A 121 8.59 3.30 -14.88
CA ARG A 121 8.47 4.37 -15.89
C ARG A 121 8.58 5.74 -15.24
#